data_AF-B2HL34-F1
#
_entry.id   AF-B2HL34-F1
#
_cell.length_a   1.000
_cell.length_b   1.000
_cell.length_c   1.000
_cell.angle_alpha   90.00
_cell.angle_beta   90.00
_cell.angle_gamma   90.00
#
_symmetry.space_group_name_H-M   'P 1'
#
loop_
_entity.id
_entity.type
_entity.pdbx_description
1 polymer ?
#
loop_
_entity_poly.entity_id
_entity_poly.type
_entity_poly.pdbx_seq_one_letter_code
_entity_poly.pdbx_strand_id
1 'polypeptide(L)'
;MGLRDIFKNLRGEPWPASQAAVTALPLAGLGTEDIEVAGESYHPESFARIFATAGRPLGGVLMRTAVLVADPKNPYDRFAVAVYVDGAHVGFVPAYLAPSVQPVVLANTRASRQTTVLARVWACCDAGDWSARVTLSFSGQSEQEWSYVDFGPWPGNRSPDGSERLTQTGRINRLRHAEAVGRVRGRDFDSLRPQVAQAKAAGDTDTALRLVMDCVEAAERRANVEGCRPATWPTEQAAILLRKQKDYIGEIVLLERFFAADPSHQGTKGLRERLAKARTLAGQPGHVPAPPSRAEQCGFSAPARLDLAPTSPTVVVSLPAAAEVSYEKEHRDAIAAAFAEARIPLGNALETTAVLREIPRPGAQFTPVAVYVGGRLIGLVGALYADAVRALLREPHFAGMAVAVRCRIYARETPSWTARATLGPYEAVVASLDDTQSAAEGRANQMIMAELREERIAAGGAEARAQTERLVHGRDFVEWVERIRQLRRDRNDDEALVLLMECIEAAERDAKANGWQPPSWYTEQAAIILRKQGNLAGEVALLERFLAACPADRPQVDISERLIKARAKLSRAKG
;
A
#
# COMPACT_ATOMS: atom_id res chain seq x y z
N MET A 1 6.12 19.12 19.51
CA MET A 1 5.77 19.09 20.95
C MET A 1 5.49 17.65 21.32
N GLY A 2 6.05 17.14 22.42
CA GLY A 2 5.82 15.73 22.79
C GLY A 2 4.45 15.51 23.42
N LEU A 3 3.86 14.32 23.25
CA LEU A 3 2.61 13.90 23.93
C LEU A 3 2.64 14.22 25.44
N ARG A 4 3.80 14.09 26.09
CA ARG A 4 4.01 14.40 27.51
C ARG A 4 3.82 15.88 27.87
N ASP A 5 4.05 16.81 26.94
CA ASP A 5 3.94 18.25 27.19
C ASP A 5 2.48 18.72 27.12
N ILE A 6 1.65 18.08 26.29
CA ILE A 6 0.20 18.32 26.20
C ILE A 6 -0.49 17.91 27.51
N PHE A 7 -0.10 16.78 28.10
CA PHE A 7 -0.69 16.28 29.35
C PHE A 7 -0.35 17.11 30.60
N LYS A 8 0.72 17.90 30.60
CA LYS A 8 1.10 18.74 31.75
C LYS A 8 0.26 20.02 31.87
N ASN A 9 -0.35 20.48 30.77
CA ASN A 9 -1.02 21.79 30.71
C ASN A 9 -2.55 21.75 30.75
N LEU A 10 -3.19 20.58 30.85
CA LEU A 10 -4.66 20.42 30.88
C LEU A 10 -5.32 20.81 32.24
N ARG A 11 -4.88 21.89 32.87
CA ARG A 11 -5.60 22.54 33.98
C ARG A 11 -6.41 23.73 33.44
N GLY A 12 -7.40 23.44 32.59
CA GLY A 12 -8.51 24.35 32.32
C GLY A 12 -9.49 24.34 33.49
N GLU A 13 -10.14 25.48 33.76
CA GLU A 13 -10.96 25.70 34.96
C GLU A 13 -12.01 24.59 35.20
N PRO A 14 -12.15 24.11 36.44
CA PRO A 14 -13.17 23.15 36.80
C PRO A 14 -14.57 23.79 36.76
N TRP A 15 -15.50 23.13 36.08
CA TRP A 15 -16.92 23.41 36.18
C TRP A 15 -17.40 23.26 37.65
N PRO A 16 -18.33 24.10 38.14
CA PRO A 16 -18.82 23.99 39.51
C PRO A 16 -19.56 22.67 39.71
N ALA A 17 -19.01 21.84 40.60
CA ALA A 17 -19.64 20.62 41.06
C ALA A 17 -20.95 20.94 41.79
N SER A 18 -22.09 20.54 41.22
CA SER A 18 -23.26 20.20 42.00
C SER A 18 -23.72 18.79 41.61
N GLN A 19 -23.11 17.79 42.27
CA GLN A 19 -23.62 16.42 42.37
C GLN A 19 -24.88 16.39 43.28
N ALA A 20 -25.92 17.13 42.92
CA ALA A 20 -27.25 16.85 43.47
C ALA A 20 -27.87 15.72 42.64
N ALA A 21 -28.68 14.86 43.27
CA ALA A 21 -29.38 13.78 42.59
C ALA A 21 -30.36 14.35 41.54
N VAL A 22 -29.86 14.60 40.33
CA VAL A 22 -30.64 15.17 39.25
C VAL A 22 -31.35 14.04 38.53
N THR A 23 -32.68 14.05 38.55
CA THR A 23 -33.50 13.16 37.74
C THR A 23 -33.23 13.46 36.27
N ALA A 24 -32.39 12.65 35.64
CA ALA A 24 -32.14 12.64 34.21
C ALA A 24 -33.41 12.19 33.49
N LEU A 25 -33.97 13.06 32.64
CA LEU A 25 -35.04 12.68 31.73
C LEU A 25 -34.48 12.62 30.32
N PRO A 26 -34.65 11.50 29.58
CA PRO A 26 -34.40 11.51 28.15
C PRO A 26 -35.29 12.57 27.51
N LEU A 27 -34.77 13.25 26.48
CA LEU A 27 -35.52 14.25 25.71
C LEU A 27 -36.71 13.56 25.02
N ALA A 28 -37.86 13.50 25.66
CA ALA A 28 -39.05 12.89 25.10
C ALA A 28 -39.70 13.86 24.10
N GLY A 29 -39.90 13.42 22.85
CA GLY A 29 -40.76 14.11 21.89
C GLY A 29 -40.09 14.91 20.75
N LEU A 30 -38.79 14.76 20.52
CA LEU A 30 -38.06 15.48 19.45
C LEU A 30 -37.74 14.64 18.19
N GLY A 31 -38.44 13.53 18.01
CA GLY A 31 -38.20 12.58 16.92
C GLY A 31 -37.30 11.42 17.35
N THR A 32 -37.30 10.35 16.55
CA THR A 32 -36.55 9.11 16.82
C THR A 32 -35.14 9.11 16.21
N GLU A 33 -34.71 10.24 15.64
CA GLU A 33 -33.47 10.34 14.86
C GLU A 33 -32.32 10.85 15.73
N ASP A 34 -31.14 10.26 15.53
CA ASP A 34 -29.92 10.65 16.21
C ASP A 34 -29.41 11.99 15.66
N ILE A 35 -28.84 12.83 16.54
CA ILE A 35 -28.37 14.18 16.18
C ILE A 35 -26.84 14.22 16.16
N GLU A 36 -26.26 14.57 15.03
CA GLU A 36 -24.83 14.90 14.94
C GLU A 36 -24.57 16.27 15.56
N VAL A 37 -23.63 16.35 16.48
CA VAL A 37 -23.19 17.62 17.10
C VAL A 37 -22.47 18.45 16.03
N ALA A 38 -22.46 19.78 16.23
CA ALA A 38 -21.74 20.72 15.38
C ALA A 38 -20.64 21.43 16.18
N GLY A 39 -19.52 21.71 15.53
CA GLY A 39 -18.43 22.51 16.09
C GLY A 39 -17.37 21.72 16.86
N GLU A 40 -17.34 20.40 16.74
CA GLU A 40 -16.36 19.53 17.41
C GLU A 40 -14.91 19.88 17.06
N SER A 41 -14.67 20.35 15.82
CA SER A 41 -13.34 20.77 15.38
C SER A 41 -12.73 21.91 16.19
N TYR A 42 -13.55 22.71 16.90
CA TYR A 42 -13.08 23.80 17.76
C TYR A 42 -12.73 23.35 19.19
N HIS A 43 -12.90 22.06 19.51
CA HIS A 43 -12.71 21.53 20.86
C HIS A 43 -11.69 20.36 20.95
N PRO A 44 -10.52 20.40 20.28
CA PRO A 44 -9.56 19.29 20.29
C PRO A 44 -9.04 18.95 21.70
N GLU A 45 -8.84 19.95 22.56
CA GLU A 45 -8.42 19.75 23.96
C GLU A 45 -9.46 18.99 24.79
N SER A 46 -10.76 19.22 24.53
CA SER A 46 -11.84 18.47 25.18
C SER A 46 -11.75 16.99 24.84
N PHE A 47 -11.56 16.64 23.56
CA PHE A 47 -11.44 15.26 23.13
C PHE A 47 -10.17 14.60 23.66
N ALA A 48 -9.04 15.31 23.63
CA ALA A 48 -7.81 14.82 24.24
C ALA A 48 -8.00 14.46 25.72
N ARG A 49 -8.71 15.31 26.48
CA ARG A 49 -9.03 15.07 27.88
C ARG A 49 -9.96 13.87 28.06
N ILE A 50 -11.10 13.84 27.36
CA ILE A 50 -12.09 12.76 27.45
C ILE A 50 -11.43 11.40 27.20
N PHE A 51 -10.68 11.29 26.11
CA PHE A 51 -10.07 10.04 25.70
C PHE A 51 -8.87 9.63 26.57
N ALA A 52 -8.08 10.58 27.06
CA ALA A 52 -7.01 10.29 28.01
C ALA A 52 -7.54 9.77 29.36
N THR A 53 -8.60 10.40 29.89
CA THR A 53 -9.26 9.93 31.12
C THR A 53 -9.86 8.54 30.95
N ALA A 54 -10.32 8.20 29.75
CA ALA A 54 -10.80 6.86 29.41
C ALA A 54 -9.69 5.82 29.18
N GLY A 55 -8.41 6.18 29.31
CA GLY A 55 -7.28 5.27 29.03
C GLY A 55 -7.06 5.00 27.54
N ARG A 56 -7.62 5.84 26.66
CA ARG A 56 -7.59 5.69 25.19
C ARG A 56 -6.92 6.92 24.55
N PRO A 57 -5.64 7.23 24.85
CA PRO A 57 -5.02 8.53 24.56
C PRO A 57 -4.92 8.89 23.06
N LEU A 58 -5.15 7.92 22.17
CA LEU A 58 -5.10 8.11 20.72
C LEU A 58 -6.50 8.24 20.08
N GLY A 59 -7.55 8.27 20.88
CA GLY A 59 -8.93 8.24 20.40
C GLY A 59 -9.52 6.84 20.38
N GLY A 60 -10.65 6.69 19.70
CA GLY A 60 -11.49 5.49 19.69
C GLY A 60 -12.96 5.81 19.50
N VAL A 61 -13.82 4.90 19.96
CA VAL A 61 -15.25 5.14 20.23
C VAL A 61 -15.52 4.94 21.71
N LEU A 62 -16.22 5.89 22.30
CA LEU A 62 -16.73 5.86 23.67
C LEU A 62 -18.25 6.05 23.64
N MET A 63 -18.96 5.36 24.54
CA MET A 63 -20.37 5.61 24.83
C MET A 63 -20.45 6.38 26.14
N ARG A 64 -20.96 7.62 26.11
CA ARG A 64 -21.04 8.51 27.27
C ARG A 64 -22.40 9.15 27.39
N THR A 65 -22.70 9.72 28.53
CA THR A 65 -23.88 10.57 28.69
C THR A 65 -23.50 12.01 28.37
N ALA A 66 -24.16 12.60 27.38
CA ALA A 66 -24.06 14.03 27.11
C ALA A 66 -25.07 14.82 27.96
N VAL A 67 -24.64 15.98 28.43
CA VAL A 67 -25.48 16.97 29.12
C VAL A 67 -25.71 18.15 28.17
N LEU A 68 -26.98 18.51 27.97
CA LEU A 68 -27.39 19.63 27.13
C LEU A 68 -27.64 20.87 28.00
N VAL A 69 -27.02 21.99 27.62
CA VAL A 69 -27.10 23.26 28.36
C VAL A 69 -27.48 24.37 27.39
N ALA A 70 -28.61 25.05 27.65
CA ALA A 70 -29.02 26.20 26.85
C ALA A 70 -28.04 27.36 27.03
N ASP A 71 -27.59 27.94 25.92
CA ASP A 71 -26.71 29.11 25.89
C ASP A 71 -27.42 30.29 25.19
N PRO A 72 -28.42 30.91 25.84
CA PRO A 72 -29.21 31.99 25.23
C PRO A 72 -28.42 33.29 25.03
N LYS A 73 -27.19 33.36 25.56
CA LYS A 73 -26.29 34.51 25.42
C LYS A 73 -25.25 34.29 24.32
N ASN A 74 -25.30 33.16 23.62
CA ASN A 74 -24.40 32.89 22.52
C ASN A 74 -24.54 33.98 21.43
N PRO A 75 -23.43 34.60 21.00
CA PRO A 75 -23.49 35.72 20.06
C PRO A 75 -23.86 35.28 18.63
N TYR A 76 -23.77 33.99 18.31
CA TYR A 76 -23.99 33.46 16.96
C TYR A 76 -25.38 32.84 16.78
N ASP A 77 -25.94 32.24 17.83
CA ASP A 77 -27.28 31.66 17.82
C ASP A 77 -27.98 31.81 19.17
N ARG A 78 -29.04 32.62 19.24
CA ARG A 78 -29.85 32.79 20.45
C ARG A 78 -30.50 31.49 20.95
N PHE A 79 -30.66 30.51 20.07
CA PHE A 79 -31.21 29.19 20.39
C PHE A 79 -30.13 28.16 20.74
N ALA A 80 -28.85 28.55 20.81
CA ALA A 80 -27.74 27.64 21.03
C ALA A 80 -27.96 26.73 22.26
N VAL A 81 -27.60 25.46 22.08
CA VAL A 81 -27.56 24.44 23.13
C VAL A 81 -26.19 23.79 23.09
N ALA A 82 -25.37 24.09 24.10
CA ALA A 82 -24.05 23.51 24.27
C ALA A 82 -24.15 22.05 24.73
N VAL A 83 -23.24 21.23 24.24
CA VAL A 83 -23.15 19.80 24.52
C VAL A 83 -21.90 19.52 25.34
N TYR A 84 -22.08 18.91 26.51
CA TYR A 84 -20.99 18.53 27.40
C TYR A 84 -20.91 17.02 27.55
N VAL A 85 -19.71 16.46 27.43
CA VAL A 85 -19.42 15.04 27.69
C VAL A 85 -18.31 14.95 28.73
N ASP A 86 -18.50 14.17 29.79
CA ASP A 86 -17.55 14.06 30.92
C ASP A 86 -17.09 15.45 31.44
N GLY A 87 -18.02 16.42 31.46
CA GLY A 87 -17.77 17.80 31.87
C GLY A 87 -16.92 18.64 30.90
N ALA A 88 -16.61 18.14 29.70
CA ALA A 88 -15.93 18.88 28.64
C ALA A 88 -16.93 19.38 27.59
N HIS A 89 -16.82 20.63 27.17
CA HIS A 89 -17.62 21.18 26.08
C HIS A 89 -17.12 20.57 24.75
N VAL A 90 -18.00 19.87 24.03
CA VAL A 90 -17.63 19.16 22.79
C VAL A 90 -18.23 19.77 21.53
N GLY A 91 -19.16 20.72 21.66
CA GLY A 91 -19.81 21.40 20.55
C GLY A 91 -21.24 21.81 20.90
N PHE A 92 -22.05 22.06 19.87
CA PHE A 92 -23.43 22.52 19.99
C PHE A 92 -24.40 21.59 19.26
N VAL A 93 -25.65 21.57 19.70
CA VAL A 93 -26.76 21.06 18.88
C VAL A 93 -26.80 21.89 17.57
N PRO A 94 -26.97 21.26 16.38
CA PRO A 94 -27.02 22.00 15.13
C PRO A 94 -28.06 23.12 15.14
N ALA A 95 -27.70 24.27 14.57
CA ALA A 95 -28.53 25.48 14.60
C ALA A 95 -29.95 25.29 14.03
N TYR A 96 -30.14 24.35 13.09
CA TYR A 96 -31.46 24.05 12.54
C TYR A 96 -32.38 23.26 13.50
N LEU A 97 -31.81 22.54 14.47
CA LEU A 97 -32.54 21.79 15.51
C LEU A 97 -32.60 22.54 16.85
N ALA A 98 -31.65 23.44 17.09
CA ALA A 98 -31.53 24.19 18.34
C ALA A 98 -32.84 24.91 18.78
N PRO A 99 -33.64 25.55 17.88
CA PRO A 99 -34.91 26.16 18.24
C PRO A 99 -35.95 25.19 18.82
N SER A 100 -35.88 23.92 18.43
CA SER A 100 -36.79 22.87 18.90
C SER A 100 -36.29 22.23 20.20
N VAL A 101 -34.97 22.13 20.38
CA VAL A 101 -34.33 21.52 21.55
C VAL A 101 -34.25 22.48 22.75
N GLN A 102 -33.89 23.74 22.52
CA GLN A 102 -33.61 24.70 23.60
C GLN A 102 -34.79 24.93 24.57
N PRO A 103 -36.06 25.05 24.11
CA PRO A 103 -37.19 25.24 25.02
C PRO A 103 -37.35 24.09 26.03
N VAL A 104 -37.10 22.85 25.60
CA VAL A 104 -37.14 21.66 26.45
C VAL A 104 -36.03 21.70 27.49
N VAL A 105 -34.81 22.03 27.06
CA VAL A 105 -33.66 22.19 27.96
C VAL A 105 -33.94 23.26 29.02
N LEU A 106 -34.44 24.43 28.62
CA LEU A 106 -34.80 25.53 29.53
C LEU A 106 -35.91 25.14 30.52
N ALA A 107 -36.94 24.42 30.06
CA ALA A 107 -38.01 23.95 30.93
C ALA A 107 -37.48 22.99 32.01
N ASN A 108 -36.60 22.05 31.64
CA ASN A 108 -35.94 21.16 32.58
C ASN A 108 -35.05 21.93 33.56
N THR A 109 -34.25 22.90 33.07
CA THR A 109 -33.39 23.73 33.92
C THR A 109 -34.20 24.53 34.95
N ARG A 110 -35.35 25.11 34.56
CA ARG A 110 -36.26 25.82 35.48
C ARG A 110 -36.86 24.90 36.55
N ALA A 111 -37.04 23.63 36.22
CA ALA A 111 -37.47 22.59 37.16
C ALA A 111 -36.32 21.97 37.96
N SER A 112 -35.12 22.56 37.93
CA SER A 112 -33.89 22.05 38.57
C SER A 112 -33.50 20.64 38.10
N ARG A 113 -33.73 20.34 36.81
CA ARG A 113 -33.38 19.07 36.15
C ARG A 113 -32.34 19.30 35.05
N GLN A 114 -31.49 18.31 34.84
CA GLN A 114 -30.54 18.27 33.72
C GLN A 114 -31.13 17.46 32.59
N THR A 115 -30.90 17.97 31.39
CA THR A 115 -31.28 17.29 30.17
C THR A 115 -30.10 16.45 29.69
N THR A 116 -30.28 15.14 29.62
CA THR A 116 -29.21 14.20 29.26
C THR A 116 -29.64 13.28 28.13
N VAL A 117 -28.68 12.88 27.32
CA VAL A 117 -28.87 11.93 26.22
C VAL A 117 -27.64 11.03 26.09
N LEU A 118 -27.83 9.79 25.65
CA LEU A 118 -26.71 8.92 25.31
C LEU A 118 -25.94 9.53 24.15
N ALA A 119 -24.61 9.50 24.18
CA ALA A 119 -23.75 10.05 23.16
C ALA A 119 -22.70 9.03 22.73
N ARG A 120 -22.62 8.81 21.42
CA ARG A 120 -21.52 8.09 20.80
C ARG A 120 -20.44 9.10 20.44
N VAL A 121 -19.28 8.97 21.07
CA VAL A 121 -18.14 9.87 20.89
C VAL A 121 -17.06 9.11 20.14
N TRP A 122 -16.86 9.45 18.87
CA TRP A 122 -15.69 9.00 18.11
C TRP A 122 -14.64 10.10 18.09
N ALA A 123 -13.39 9.74 18.31
CA ALA A 123 -12.27 10.63 18.00
C ALA A 123 -11.04 9.86 17.55
N CYS A 124 -10.14 10.51 16.85
CA CYS A 124 -8.85 9.99 16.42
C CYS A 124 -7.80 11.08 16.65
N CYS A 125 -6.71 10.72 17.32
CA CYS A 125 -5.51 11.54 17.43
C CYS A 125 -4.48 11.00 16.44
N ASP A 126 -4.13 11.80 15.44
CA ASP A 126 -3.10 11.45 14.47
C ASP A 126 -2.02 12.53 14.46
N ALA A 127 -0.78 12.15 14.79
CA ALA A 127 0.35 13.06 14.94
C ALA A 127 0.11 14.28 15.88
N GLY A 128 -0.86 14.19 16.80
CA GLY A 128 -1.25 15.27 17.72
C GLY A 128 -2.47 16.07 17.29
N ASP A 129 -2.96 15.86 16.06
CA ASP A 129 -4.19 16.48 15.56
C ASP A 129 -5.41 15.62 15.90
N TRP A 130 -6.44 16.25 16.47
CA TRP A 130 -7.68 15.58 16.87
C TRP A 130 -8.78 15.78 15.83
N SER A 131 -9.34 14.68 15.33
CA SER A 131 -10.61 14.65 14.60
C SER A 131 -11.65 13.96 15.46
N ALA A 132 -12.84 14.53 15.57
CA ALA A 132 -13.90 13.97 16.41
C ALA A 132 -15.27 14.11 15.75
N ARG A 133 -16.19 13.24 16.19
CA ARG A 133 -17.60 13.25 15.85
C ARG A 133 -18.40 12.82 17.07
N VAL A 134 -19.41 13.59 17.43
CA VAL A 134 -20.31 13.25 18.53
C VAL A 134 -21.73 13.09 18.01
N THR A 135 -22.32 11.93 18.24
CA THR A 135 -23.71 11.64 17.89
C THR A 135 -24.53 11.52 19.17
N LEU A 136 -25.54 12.38 19.35
CA LEU A 136 -26.54 12.27 20.41
C LEU A 136 -27.57 11.22 19.99
N SER A 137 -27.56 10.07 20.67
CA SER A 137 -28.42 8.94 20.34
C SER A 137 -29.76 9.02 21.07
N PHE A 138 -30.82 9.30 20.31
CA PHE A 138 -32.21 9.26 20.77
C PHE A 138 -32.87 7.91 20.45
N SER A 139 -32.29 7.16 19.50
CA SER A 139 -32.67 5.78 19.17
C SER A 139 -32.32 4.77 20.26
N GLY A 140 -31.40 5.13 21.18
CA GLY A 140 -30.89 4.25 22.24
C GLY A 140 -29.91 3.18 21.73
N GLN A 141 -29.50 3.26 20.47
CA GLN A 141 -28.50 2.35 19.92
C GLN A 141 -27.13 2.61 20.55
N SER A 142 -26.41 1.53 20.85
CA SER A 142 -25.05 1.58 21.38
C SER A 142 -24.10 0.77 20.50
N GLU A 143 -22.85 1.23 20.41
CA GLU A 143 -21.75 0.48 19.78
C GLU A 143 -20.80 0.01 20.88
N GLN A 144 -20.11 -1.10 20.64
CA GLN A 144 -19.01 -1.54 21.48
C GLN A 144 -17.89 -0.49 21.46
N GLU A 145 -17.40 -0.08 22.63
CA GLU A 145 -16.29 0.86 22.72
C GLU A 145 -14.97 0.26 22.25
N TRP A 146 -14.16 1.07 21.59
CA TRP A 146 -12.83 0.70 21.09
C TRP A 146 -11.87 1.91 21.14
N SER A 147 -10.56 1.72 21.06
CA SER A 147 -9.46 2.70 21.09
C SER A 147 -8.63 2.67 19.81
N TYR A 148 -7.81 3.68 19.58
CA TYR A 148 -6.65 3.56 18.68
C TYR A 148 -5.39 3.17 19.49
N VAL A 149 -4.45 2.47 18.84
CA VAL A 149 -3.14 2.08 19.40
C VAL A 149 -2.00 2.41 18.44
N ASP A 150 -0.85 2.78 19.02
CA ASP A 150 0.41 3.10 18.31
C ASP A 150 1.45 1.98 18.42
N PHE A 151 1.03 0.73 18.59
CA PHE A 151 1.97 -0.40 18.68
C PHE A 151 2.23 -1.03 17.31
N GLY A 152 3.50 -0.96 16.87
CA GLY A 152 4.02 -1.56 15.63
C GLY A 152 3.85 -3.09 15.45
N PRO A 153 3.81 -3.94 16.49
CA PRO A 153 3.63 -5.38 16.29
C PRO A 153 2.18 -5.76 15.92
N TRP A 154 1.19 -4.89 16.11
CA TRP A 154 -0.19 -5.29 15.85
C TRP A 154 -0.46 -5.39 14.34
N PRO A 155 -0.95 -6.50 13.80
CA PRO A 155 -1.03 -6.79 12.37
C PRO A 155 -2.34 -6.37 11.70
N GLY A 156 -3.21 -5.58 12.32
CA GLY A 156 -4.53 -5.24 11.77
C GLY A 156 -4.95 -3.81 12.07
N ASN A 157 -6.04 -3.34 11.45
CA ASN A 157 -6.69 -2.08 11.86
C ASN A 157 -7.60 -2.27 13.08
N ARG A 158 -7.63 -3.46 13.70
CA ARG A 158 -8.37 -3.84 14.93
C ARG A 158 -7.61 -4.93 15.70
N SER A 159 -7.47 -4.86 17.03
CA SER A 159 -6.93 -5.87 17.96
C SER A 159 -7.72 -7.20 17.93
N PRO A 160 -7.22 -8.29 18.54
CA PRO A 160 -7.91 -9.59 18.52
C PRO A 160 -9.28 -9.56 19.22
N ASP A 161 -9.46 -8.68 20.20
CA ASP A 161 -10.72 -8.44 20.92
C ASP A 161 -11.62 -7.40 20.22
N GLY A 162 -11.21 -6.91 19.04
CA GLY A 162 -11.95 -5.95 18.22
C GLY A 162 -11.86 -4.50 18.71
N SER A 163 -11.18 -4.26 19.84
CA SER A 163 -11.24 -3.01 20.58
C SER A 163 -10.14 -2.00 20.24
N GLU A 164 -9.12 -2.28 19.42
CA GLU A 164 -7.99 -1.37 19.22
C GLU A 164 -7.59 -1.19 17.74
N ARG A 165 -7.60 0.02 17.20
CA ARG A 165 -7.30 0.30 15.78
C ARG A 165 -5.92 0.94 15.57
N LEU A 166 -5.22 0.61 14.49
CA LEU A 166 -3.96 1.28 14.14
C LEU A 166 -4.23 2.66 13.51
N THR A 167 -3.58 3.71 14.02
CA THR A 167 -3.59 5.04 13.40
C THR A 167 -2.77 5.05 12.11
N GLN A 168 -2.95 6.08 11.26
CA GLN A 168 -2.08 6.29 10.10
C GLN A 168 -0.61 6.47 10.55
N THR A 169 -0.38 7.18 11.66
CA THR A 169 0.93 7.24 12.34
C THR A 169 1.47 5.85 12.69
N GLY A 170 0.65 4.96 13.27
CA GLY A 170 1.03 3.57 13.56
C GLY A 170 1.44 2.79 12.31
N ARG A 171 0.74 3.00 11.17
CA ARG A 171 1.07 2.35 9.89
C ARG A 171 2.42 2.82 9.37
N ILE A 172 2.66 4.13 9.40
CA ILE A 172 3.94 4.74 9.02
C ILE A 172 5.06 4.21 9.93
N ASN A 173 4.82 4.09 11.24
CA ASN A 173 5.78 3.54 12.17
C ASN A 173 6.09 2.06 11.89
N ARG A 174 5.10 1.26 11.47
CA ARG A 174 5.34 -0.12 11.03
C ARG A 174 6.21 -0.18 9.78
N LEU A 175 5.93 0.65 8.78
CA LEU A 175 6.76 0.75 7.56
C LEU A 175 8.19 1.15 7.90
N ARG A 176 8.38 2.16 8.76
CA ARG A 176 9.70 2.56 9.25
C ARG A 176 10.40 1.45 10.04
N HIS A 177 9.66 0.68 10.83
CA HIS A 177 10.20 -0.47 11.54
C HIS A 177 10.63 -1.58 10.57
N ALA A 178 9.81 -1.90 9.58
CA ALA A 178 10.12 -2.85 8.52
C ALA A 178 11.36 -2.44 7.71
N GLU A 179 11.48 -1.15 7.38
CA GLU A 179 12.68 -0.59 6.77
C GLU A 179 13.90 -0.73 7.70
N ALA A 180 13.77 -0.41 8.98
CA ALA A 180 14.86 -0.47 9.95
C ALA A 180 15.37 -1.91 10.14
N VAL A 181 14.48 -2.89 10.33
CA VAL A 181 14.85 -4.31 10.51
C VAL A 181 15.31 -4.98 9.22
N GLY A 182 14.92 -4.42 8.07
CA GLY A 182 15.36 -4.80 6.73
C GLY A 182 16.72 -4.23 6.32
N ARG A 183 17.43 -3.50 7.20
CA ARG A 183 18.78 -3.02 6.88
C ARG A 183 19.85 -4.09 7.06
N VAL A 184 20.82 -4.07 6.15
CA VAL A 184 22.08 -4.80 6.23
C VAL A 184 23.19 -3.78 6.44
N ARG A 185 23.90 -3.86 7.58
CA ARG A 185 25.01 -2.94 7.92
C ARG A 185 24.60 -1.46 7.80
N GLY A 186 23.39 -1.13 8.26
CA GLY A 186 22.84 0.22 8.25
C GLY A 186 22.27 0.69 6.91
N ARG A 187 22.34 -0.13 5.85
CA ARG A 187 21.88 0.20 4.49
C ARG A 187 20.72 -0.69 4.07
N ASP A 188 19.87 -0.21 3.17
CA ASP A 188 18.87 -1.05 2.52
C ASP A 188 19.54 -2.17 1.71
N PHE A 189 19.00 -3.39 1.75
CA PHE A 189 19.63 -4.54 1.09
C PHE A 189 19.68 -4.41 -0.44
N ASP A 190 18.75 -3.69 -1.08
CA ASP A 190 18.82 -3.45 -2.53
C ASP A 190 20.02 -2.58 -2.89
N SER A 191 20.43 -1.69 -1.98
CA SER A 191 21.64 -0.88 -2.18
C SER A 191 22.94 -1.70 -2.16
N LEU A 192 22.89 -2.98 -1.76
CA LEU A 192 24.02 -3.90 -1.75
C LEU A 192 24.24 -4.66 -3.08
N ARG A 193 23.30 -4.53 -4.04
CA ARG A 193 23.38 -5.19 -5.35
C ARG A 193 24.70 -4.91 -6.10
N PRO A 194 25.25 -3.68 -6.13
CA PRO A 194 26.52 -3.40 -6.79
C PRO A 194 27.71 -4.10 -6.12
N GLN A 195 27.79 -4.15 -4.78
CA GLN A 195 28.88 -4.84 -4.09
C GLN A 195 28.84 -6.35 -4.34
N VAL A 196 27.63 -6.95 -4.35
CA VAL A 196 27.44 -8.36 -4.72
C VAL A 196 27.91 -8.60 -6.15
N ALA A 197 27.54 -7.74 -7.10
CA ALA A 197 27.99 -7.85 -8.49
C ALA A 197 29.51 -7.70 -8.62
N GLN A 198 30.13 -6.80 -7.85
CA GLN A 198 31.58 -6.59 -7.84
C GLN A 198 32.32 -7.82 -7.33
N ALA A 199 31.90 -8.39 -6.19
CA ALA A 199 32.50 -9.62 -5.66
C ALA A 199 32.39 -10.78 -6.66
N LYS A 200 31.23 -10.93 -7.31
CA LYS A 200 31.01 -11.93 -8.38
C LYS A 200 31.92 -11.72 -9.59
N ALA A 201 32.14 -10.46 -9.98
CA ALA A 201 33.02 -10.11 -11.08
C ALA A 201 34.49 -10.42 -10.77
N ALA A 202 34.92 -10.16 -9.54
CA ALA A 202 36.27 -10.45 -9.04
C ALA A 202 36.53 -11.96 -8.83
N GLY A 203 35.49 -12.81 -8.92
CA GLY A 203 35.61 -14.25 -8.65
C GLY A 203 35.56 -14.61 -7.17
N ASP A 204 35.43 -13.64 -6.27
CA ASP A 204 35.27 -13.83 -4.83
C ASP A 204 33.83 -14.27 -4.52
N THR A 205 33.57 -15.56 -4.74
CA THR A 205 32.26 -16.18 -4.48
C THR A 205 31.88 -16.18 -3.02
N ASP A 206 32.85 -16.22 -2.10
CA ASP A 206 32.59 -16.34 -0.67
C ASP A 206 32.12 -15.01 -0.09
N THR A 207 32.76 -13.90 -0.47
CA THR A 207 32.27 -12.57 -0.11
C THR A 207 30.92 -12.27 -0.76
N ALA A 208 30.73 -12.66 -2.02
CA ALA A 208 29.44 -12.51 -2.68
C ALA A 208 28.33 -13.28 -1.94
N LEU A 209 28.57 -14.54 -1.57
CA LEU A 209 27.60 -15.38 -0.88
C LEU A 209 27.28 -14.79 0.50
N ARG A 210 28.28 -14.38 1.27
CA ARG A 210 28.10 -13.76 2.59
C ARG A 210 27.22 -12.50 2.50
N LEU A 211 27.52 -11.59 1.56
CA LEU A 211 26.72 -10.38 1.36
C LEU A 211 25.26 -10.69 0.99
N VAL A 212 25.04 -11.67 0.11
CA VAL A 212 23.69 -12.03 -0.29
C VAL A 212 22.93 -12.74 0.82
N MET A 213 23.58 -13.58 1.62
CA MET A 213 22.95 -14.21 2.79
C MET A 213 22.52 -13.16 3.82
N ASP A 214 23.33 -12.14 4.09
CA ASP A 214 22.92 -10.99 4.92
C ASP A 214 21.65 -10.31 4.35
N CYS A 215 21.56 -10.19 3.02
CA CYS A 215 20.38 -9.64 2.33
C CYS A 215 19.15 -10.56 2.43
N VAL A 216 19.32 -11.89 2.39
CA VAL A 216 18.22 -12.85 2.59
C VAL A 216 17.61 -12.68 3.96
N GLU A 217 18.43 -12.65 5.01
CA GLU A 217 17.93 -12.48 6.39
C GLU A 217 17.21 -11.14 6.58
N ALA A 218 17.73 -10.07 5.98
CA ALA A 218 17.10 -8.76 6.02
C ALA A 218 15.75 -8.73 5.30
N ALA A 219 15.66 -9.36 4.12
CA ALA A 219 14.41 -9.48 3.37
C ALA A 219 13.36 -10.30 4.14
N GLU A 220 13.76 -11.38 4.81
CA GLU A 220 12.87 -12.19 5.65
C GLU A 220 12.39 -11.43 6.89
N ARG A 221 13.28 -10.71 7.60
CA ARG A 221 12.90 -9.86 8.74
C ARG A 221 11.89 -8.79 8.33
N ARG A 222 12.15 -8.11 7.22
CA ARG A 222 11.24 -7.09 6.66
C ARG A 222 9.87 -7.69 6.33
N ALA A 223 9.86 -8.80 5.59
CA ALA A 223 8.64 -9.48 5.19
C ALA A 223 7.82 -9.99 6.37
N ASN A 224 8.48 -10.43 7.45
CA ASN A 224 7.81 -10.82 8.68
C ASN A 224 7.07 -9.65 9.36
N VAL A 225 7.65 -8.44 9.35
CA VAL A 225 7.00 -7.23 9.88
C VAL A 225 5.86 -6.76 8.96
N GLU A 226 6.03 -6.90 7.65
CA GLU A 226 5.02 -6.50 6.66
C GLU A 226 3.91 -7.55 6.45
N GLY A 227 4.10 -8.78 6.91
CA GLY A 227 3.18 -9.89 6.67
C GLY A 227 3.11 -10.33 5.20
N CYS A 228 4.17 -10.08 4.43
CA CYS A 228 4.22 -10.29 2.98
C CYS A 228 5.26 -11.35 2.60
N ARG A 229 5.41 -11.64 1.31
CA ARG A 229 6.46 -12.53 0.81
C ARG A 229 7.83 -11.83 0.88
N PRO A 230 8.90 -12.53 1.32
CA PRO A 230 10.26 -12.00 1.21
C PRO A 230 10.62 -11.61 -0.23
N ALA A 231 11.42 -10.56 -0.39
CA ALA A 231 11.96 -10.19 -1.70
C ALA A 231 12.74 -11.38 -2.30
N THR A 232 12.51 -11.67 -3.57
CA THR A 232 13.06 -12.88 -4.22
C THR A 232 14.52 -12.73 -4.62
N TRP A 233 14.95 -11.51 -4.94
CA TRP A 233 16.28 -11.23 -5.50
C TRP A 233 17.43 -11.79 -4.64
N PRO A 234 17.50 -11.55 -3.30
CA PRO A 234 18.57 -12.09 -2.48
C PRO A 234 18.62 -13.63 -2.53
N THR A 235 17.48 -14.29 -2.34
CA THR A 235 17.39 -15.76 -2.35
C THR A 235 17.80 -16.34 -3.71
N GLU A 236 17.35 -15.72 -4.81
CA GLU A 236 17.74 -16.14 -6.15
C GLU A 236 19.26 -16.01 -6.37
N GLN A 237 19.88 -14.90 -5.92
CA GLN A 237 21.31 -14.71 -6.06
C GLN A 237 22.13 -15.68 -5.21
N ALA A 238 21.72 -15.97 -3.97
CA ALA A 238 22.41 -16.92 -3.10
C ALA A 238 22.30 -18.33 -3.66
N ALA A 239 21.13 -18.73 -4.16
CA ALA A 239 20.95 -20.02 -4.81
C ALA A 239 21.83 -20.18 -6.07
N ILE A 240 22.01 -19.12 -6.87
CA ILE A 240 22.95 -19.11 -8.01
C ILE A 240 24.40 -19.33 -7.54
N LEU A 241 24.80 -18.71 -6.43
CA LEU A 241 26.16 -18.80 -5.90
C LEU A 241 26.45 -20.20 -5.32
N LEU A 242 25.53 -20.75 -4.53
CA LEU A 242 25.61 -22.11 -3.98
C LEU A 242 25.71 -23.16 -5.09
N ARG A 243 24.89 -23.01 -6.15
CA ARG A 243 24.98 -23.87 -7.34
C ARG A 243 26.34 -23.80 -8.03
N LYS A 244 26.95 -22.61 -8.10
CA LYS A 244 28.29 -22.43 -8.69
C LYS A 244 29.38 -23.12 -7.84
N GLN A 245 29.21 -23.15 -6.52
CA GLN A 245 30.08 -23.89 -5.58
C GLN A 245 29.78 -25.40 -5.55
N LYS A 246 28.76 -25.87 -6.29
CA LYS A 246 28.23 -27.25 -6.24
C LYS A 246 27.69 -27.66 -4.86
N ASP A 247 27.35 -26.69 -4.01
CA ASP A 247 26.63 -26.92 -2.76
C ASP A 247 25.12 -27.02 -3.02
N TYR A 248 24.70 -28.16 -3.55
CA TYR A 248 23.30 -28.40 -3.87
C TYR A 248 22.43 -28.57 -2.63
N ILE A 249 23.00 -29.10 -1.54
CA ILE A 249 22.29 -29.24 -0.26
C ILE A 249 22.02 -27.87 0.35
N GLY A 250 23.02 -26.98 0.38
CA GLY A 250 22.83 -25.59 0.78
C GLY A 250 21.81 -24.86 -0.10
N GLU A 251 21.83 -25.07 -1.43
CA GLU A 251 20.84 -24.49 -2.34
C GLU A 251 19.40 -24.95 -2.00
N ILE A 252 19.20 -26.24 -1.68
CA ILE A 252 17.91 -26.79 -1.28
C ILE A 252 17.44 -26.18 0.04
N VAL A 253 18.29 -26.18 1.07
CA VAL A 253 17.98 -25.64 2.40
C VAL A 253 17.57 -24.16 2.31
N LEU A 254 18.30 -23.37 1.53
CA LEU A 254 17.99 -21.95 1.31
C LEU A 254 16.63 -21.76 0.64
N LEU A 255 16.33 -22.54 -0.40
CA LEU A 255 15.08 -22.40 -1.14
C LEU A 255 13.89 -22.85 -0.28
N GLU A 256 14.00 -23.95 0.44
CA GLU A 256 12.98 -24.42 1.38
C GLU A 256 12.72 -23.42 2.50
N ARG A 257 13.77 -22.80 3.04
CA ARG A 257 13.65 -21.69 3.99
C ARG A 257 12.85 -20.53 3.41
N PHE A 258 13.10 -20.14 2.16
CA PHE A 258 12.31 -19.10 1.50
C PHE A 258 10.83 -19.50 1.35
N PHE A 259 10.53 -20.74 0.94
CA PHE A 259 9.14 -21.21 0.84
C PHE A 259 8.46 -21.27 2.21
N ALA A 260 9.18 -21.58 3.29
CA ALA A 260 8.65 -21.55 4.64
C ALA A 260 8.35 -20.10 5.11
N ALA A 261 9.19 -19.14 4.71
CA ALA A 261 8.98 -17.72 5.01
C ALA A 261 7.92 -17.05 4.12
N ASP A 262 7.67 -17.57 2.90
CA ASP A 262 6.64 -17.08 1.99
C ASP A 262 5.24 -17.39 2.53
N PRO A 263 4.37 -16.38 2.68
CA PRO A 263 3.02 -16.59 3.11
C PRO A 263 2.19 -17.58 2.28
N SER A 264 2.41 -17.59 0.98
CA SER A 264 1.71 -18.50 0.10
C SER A 264 2.29 -19.91 0.12
N HIS A 265 3.51 -20.11 0.65
CA HIS A 265 4.36 -21.29 0.45
C HIS A 265 4.57 -21.70 -1.01
N GLN A 266 4.18 -20.84 -1.97
CA GLN A 266 4.25 -21.16 -3.39
C GLN A 266 5.55 -20.67 -4.00
N GLY A 267 6.13 -19.57 -3.48
CA GLY A 267 7.22 -18.82 -4.09
C GLY A 267 6.95 -18.48 -5.56
N THR A 268 7.99 -18.04 -6.26
CA THR A 268 7.90 -17.80 -7.70
C THR A 268 8.07 -19.09 -8.49
N LYS A 269 7.53 -19.13 -9.72
CA LYS A 269 7.76 -20.24 -10.66
C LYS A 269 9.26 -20.55 -10.81
N GLY A 270 10.10 -19.51 -10.95
CA GLY A 270 11.55 -19.65 -11.10
C GLY A 270 12.24 -20.29 -9.89
N LEU A 271 11.81 -19.96 -8.67
CA LEU A 271 12.34 -20.57 -7.46
C LEU A 271 11.92 -22.05 -7.33
N ARG A 272 10.69 -22.39 -7.73
CA ARG A 272 10.22 -23.80 -7.72
C ARG A 272 11.01 -24.67 -8.71
N GLU A 273 11.18 -24.19 -9.93
CA GLU A 273 11.97 -24.88 -10.96
C GLU A 273 13.43 -25.04 -10.51
N ARG A 274 13.97 -24.01 -9.83
CA ARG A 274 15.33 -24.05 -9.29
C ARG A 274 15.48 -25.09 -8.17
N LEU A 275 14.51 -25.17 -7.24
CA LEU A 275 14.50 -26.16 -6.15
C LEU A 275 14.44 -27.58 -6.72
N ALA A 276 13.55 -27.83 -7.68
CA ALA A 276 13.45 -29.14 -8.33
C ALA A 276 14.78 -29.55 -8.97
N LYS A 277 15.43 -28.62 -9.70
CA LYS A 277 16.75 -28.85 -10.30
C LYS A 277 17.84 -29.07 -9.25
N ALA A 278 17.82 -28.36 -8.13
CA ALA A 278 18.79 -28.53 -7.05
C ALA A 278 18.67 -29.93 -6.42
N ARG A 279 17.44 -30.42 -6.18
CA ARG A 279 17.17 -31.78 -5.71
C ARG A 279 17.70 -32.84 -6.66
N THR A 280 17.43 -32.71 -7.96
CA THR A 280 18.00 -33.62 -8.98
C THR A 280 19.52 -33.66 -8.93
N LEU A 281 20.18 -32.50 -8.81
CA LEU A 281 21.65 -32.40 -8.75
C LEU A 281 22.22 -32.97 -7.44
N ALA A 282 21.45 -32.93 -6.34
CA ALA A 282 21.80 -33.54 -5.07
C ALA A 282 21.52 -35.06 -5.00
N GLY A 283 21.03 -35.68 -6.09
CA GLY A 283 20.64 -37.10 -6.09
C GLY A 283 19.34 -37.39 -5.32
N GLN A 284 18.60 -36.36 -4.92
CA GLN A 284 17.26 -36.50 -4.38
C GLN A 284 16.26 -36.64 -5.54
N PRO A 285 15.12 -37.32 -5.35
CA PRO A 285 14.08 -37.39 -6.37
C PRO A 285 13.72 -35.97 -6.82
N GLY A 286 13.95 -35.69 -8.10
CA GLY A 286 13.74 -34.38 -8.74
C GLY A 286 12.27 -33.99 -8.87
N HIS A 287 11.41 -34.54 -8.02
CA HIS A 287 10.02 -34.17 -7.98
C HIS A 287 9.97 -32.68 -7.64
N VAL A 288 9.57 -31.88 -8.64
CA VAL A 288 8.95 -30.58 -8.39
C VAL A 288 7.91 -30.90 -7.32
N PRO A 289 8.01 -30.38 -6.09
CA PRO A 289 6.95 -30.62 -5.15
C PRO A 289 5.69 -30.15 -5.86
N ALA A 290 4.78 -31.09 -6.18
CA ALA A 290 3.42 -30.73 -6.41
C ALA A 290 3.03 -29.85 -5.21
N PRO A 291 2.28 -28.74 -5.40
CA PRO A 291 1.77 -27.99 -4.26
C PRO A 291 1.25 -29.01 -3.26
N PRO A 292 1.76 -29.03 -2.01
CA PRO A 292 1.68 -30.20 -1.14
C PRO A 292 0.25 -30.74 -1.17
N SER A 293 0.11 -32.01 -1.57
CA SER A 293 -1.20 -32.65 -1.55
C SER A 293 -1.71 -32.59 -0.12
N ARG A 294 -2.90 -32.01 0.06
CA ARG A 294 -3.71 -31.99 1.29
C ARG A 294 -3.42 -33.22 2.16
N ALA A 295 -2.56 -33.11 3.16
CA ALA A 295 -2.71 -33.80 4.45
C ALA A 295 -1.50 -33.60 5.36
N GLU A 296 -0.26 -33.64 4.88
CA GLU A 296 0.85 -33.88 5.81
C GLU A 296 2.06 -32.98 5.57
N GLN A 297 2.46 -32.32 6.65
CA GLN A 297 3.68 -31.53 6.89
C GLN A 297 3.55 -30.02 6.64
N CYS A 298 3.13 -29.34 7.71
CA CYS A 298 3.03 -27.88 7.89
C CYS A 298 2.28 -27.16 6.77
N GLY A 299 0.99 -27.49 6.62
CA GLY A 299 0.07 -26.76 5.75
C GLY A 299 0.04 -25.27 6.11
N PHE A 300 -0.15 -24.40 5.11
CA PHE A 300 -0.96 -23.16 5.13
C PHE A 300 -0.69 -22.34 3.84
N SER A 301 -0.84 -22.98 2.68
CA SER A 301 -0.93 -22.30 1.38
C SER A 301 -2.38 -21.94 1.10
N ALA A 302 -2.62 -20.78 0.49
CA ALA A 302 -3.93 -20.46 -0.10
C ALA A 302 -4.31 -21.60 -1.08
N PRO A 303 -5.41 -22.33 -0.87
CA PRO A 303 -5.78 -23.35 -1.83
C PRO A 303 -6.02 -22.71 -3.19
N ALA A 304 -5.53 -23.31 -4.28
CA ALA A 304 -5.71 -22.74 -5.62
C ALA A 304 -7.20 -22.62 -6.00
N ARG A 305 -8.05 -23.47 -5.39
CA ARG A 305 -9.49 -23.40 -5.45
C ARG A 305 -10.11 -23.25 -4.07
N LEU A 306 -11.13 -22.42 -4.00
CA LEU A 306 -12.00 -22.29 -2.84
C LEU A 306 -13.18 -23.24 -2.98
N ASP A 307 -13.13 -24.35 -2.25
CA ASP A 307 -14.30 -25.22 -2.08
C ASP A 307 -15.24 -24.55 -1.07
N LEU A 308 -16.22 -23.79 -1.57
CA LEU A 308 -17.35 -23.37 -0.76
C LEU A 308 -18.33 -24.53 -0.68
N ALA A 309 -18.80 -24.87 0.51
CA ALA A 309 -19.92 -25.80 0.61
C ALA A 309 -21.11 -25.18 -0.15
N PRO A 310 -21.90 -25.95 -0.90
CA PRO A 310 -23.03 -25.43 -1.67
C PRO A 310 -24.04 -24.64 -0.80
N THR A 311 -24.02 -24.87 0.51
CA THR A 311 -24.88 -24.24 1.52
C THR A 311 -24.21 -23.09 2.28
N SER A 312 -22.95 -22.75 2.01
CA SER A 312 -22.28 -21.63 2.68
C SER A 312 -22.90 -20.30 2.22
N PRO A 313 -23.57 -19.54 3.12
CA PRO A 313 -24.12 -18.25 2.74
C PRO A 313 -22.98 -17.31 2.32
N THR A 314 -23.14 -16.69 1.14
CA THR A 314 -22.21 -15.68 0.64
C THR A 314 -22.81 -14.29 0.86
N VAL A 315 -22.05 -13.40 1.48
CA VAL A 315 -22.46 -12.01 1.74
C VAL A 315 -21.56 -11.07 0.95
N VAL A 316 -22.15 -10.13 0.22
CA VAL A 316 -21.40 -9.10 -0.51
C VAL A 316 -21.25 -7.87 0.38
N VAL A 317 -20.01 -7.43 0.59
CA VAL A 317 -19.66 -6.37 1.52
C VAL A 317 -18.90 -5.26 0.80
N SER A 318 -19.10 -4.02 1.25
CA SER A 318 -18.36 -2.86 0.74
C SER A 318 -17.11 -2.61 1.58
N LEU A 319 -15.95 -2.51 0.92
CA LEU A 319 -14.73 -2.10 1.59
C LEU A 319 -14.76 -0.59 1.88
N PRO A 320 -14.15 -0.13 2.99
CA PRO A 320 -14.10 1.30 3.34
C PRO A 320 -13.17 2.11 2.42
N ALA A 321 -12.25 1.44 1.72
CA ALA A 321 -11.37 2.03 0.71
C ALA A 321 -11.05 0.96 -0.34
N ALA A 322 -10.64 1.40 -1.52
CA ALA A 322 -10.16 0.49 -2.55
C ALA A 322 -8.89 -0.22 -2.07
N ALA A 323 -8.80 -1.52 -2.32
CA ALA A 323 -7.67 -2.35 -1.93
C ALA A 323 -7.06 -3.01 -3.16
N GLU A 324 -5.76 -2.84 -3.35
CA GLU A 324 -5.04 -3.52 -4.43
C GLU A 324 -4.83 -4.99 -4.09
N VAL A 325 -4.94 -5.84 -5.11
CA VAL A 325 -4.47 -7.21 -5.05
C VAL A 325 -2.99 -7.22 -5.43
N SER A 326 -2.26 -8.19 -4.91
CA SER A 326 -0.86 -8.45 -5.20
C SER A 326 -0.70 -9.85 -5.75
N TYR A 327 0.37 -10.04 -6.53
CA TYR A 327 0.77 -11.29 -7.16
C TYR A 327 -0.17 -11.79 -8.27
N GLU A 328 -1.00 -10.92 -8.86
CA GLU A 328 -1.95 -11.28 -9.93
C GLU A 328 -1.25 -11.87 -11.15
N LYS A 329 -0.01 -11.43 -11.42
CA LYS A 329 0.82 -11.97 -12.52
C LYS A 329 1.11 -13.46 -12.37
N GLU A 330 1.11 -13.99 -11.14
CA GLU A 330 1.36 -15.40 -10.84
C GLU A 330 0.11 -16.27 -11.05
N HIS A 331 -1.06 -15.65 -11.12
CA HIS A 331 -2.37 -16.30 -11.26
C HIS A 331 -2.97 -16.14 -12.66
N ARG A 332 -2.11 -16.13 -13.69
CA ARG A 332 -2.50 -15.96 -15.11
C ARG A 332 -3.67 -16.84 -15.53
N ASP A 333 -3.57 -18.15 -15.30
CA ASP A 333 -4.56 -19.11 -15.77
C ASP A 333 -5.92 -18.94 -15.05
N ALA A 334 -5.88 -18.58 -13.76
CA ALA A 334 -7.10 -18.30 -12.98
C ALA A 334 -7.81 -17.03 -13.46
N ILE A 335 -7.04 -15.97 -13.72
CA ILE A 335 -7.57 -14.70 -14.23
C ILE A 335 -8.09 -14.88 -15.67
N ALA A 336 -7.34 -15.54 -16.55
CA ALA A 336 -7.78 -15.84 -17.91
C ALA A 336 -9.06 -16.68 -17.92
N ALA A 337 -9.19 -17.66 -17.02
CA ALA A 337 -10.42 -18.43 -16.86
C ALA A 337 -11.61 -17.57 -16.42
N ALA A 338 -11.41 -16.61 -15.49
CA ALA A 338 -12.47 -15.70 -15.07
C ALA A 338 -12.97 -14.81 -16.23
N PHE A 339 -12.07 -14.31 -17.07
CA PHE A 339 -12.43 -13.57 -18.29
C PHE A 339 -13.20 -14.44 -19.30
N ALA A 340 -12.74 -15.66 -19.54
CA ALA A 340 -13.40 -16.60 -20.44
C ALA A 340 -14.80 -16.98 -19.96
N GLU A 341 -14.98 -17.24 -18.66
CA GLU A 341 -16.28 -17.55 -18.04
C GLU A 341 -17.26 -16.38 -18.12
N ALA A 342 -16.76 -15.14 -17.92
CA ALA A 342 -17.55 -13.92 -18.07
C ALA A 342 -17.80 -13.53 -19.54
N ARG A 343 -17.18 -14.23 -20.51
CA ARG A 343 -17.18 -13.89 -21.93
C ARG A 343 -16.71 -12.45 -22.21
N ILE A 344 -15.76 -11.97 -21.42
CA ILE A 344 -15.12 -10.65 -21.59
C ILE A 344 -13.75 -10.88 -22.21
N PRO A 345 -13.40 -10.21 -23.32
CA PRO A 345 -12.07 -10.32 -23.90
C PRO A 345 -11.01 -9.68 -23.00
N LEU A 346 -9.81 -10.25 -22.99
CA LEU A 346 -8.64 -9.60 -22.38
C LEU A 346 -8.41 -8.22 -23.03
N GLY A 347 -8.02 -7.23 -22.24
CA GLY A 347 -7.94 -5.83 -22.63
C GLY A 347 -9.12 -4.98 -22.18
N ASN A 348 -10.24 -5.61 -21.78
CA ASN A 348 -11.37 -4.93 -21.15
C ASN A 348 -11.32 -5.11 -19.62
N ALA A 349 -12.02 -4.27 -18.87
CA ALA A 349 -12.20 -4.46 -17.44
C ALA A 349 -13.28 -5.52 -17.17
N LEU A 350 -12.96 -6.50 -16.33
CA LEU A 350 -13.91 -7.44 -15.76
C LEU A 350 -14.36 -6.92 -14.39
N GLU A 351 -15.62 -6.53 -14.28
CA GLU A 351 -16.26 -6.24 -13.00
C GLU A 351 -16.97 -7.49 -12.49
N THR A 352 -16.63 -7.89 -11.27
CA THR A 352 -17.11 -9.14 -10.67
C THR A 352 -17.10 -9.05 -9.15
N THR A 353 -17.41 -10.14 -8.47
CA THR A 353 -17.22 -10.27 -7.03
C THR A 353 -16.04 -11.20 -6.75
N ALA A 354 -15.25 -10.84 -5.74
CA ALA A 354 -14.18 -11.68 -5.25
C ALA A 354 -14.48 -12.13 -3.82
N VAL A 355 -14.41 -13.44 -3.59
CA VAL A 355 -14.50 -14.01 -2.23
C VAL A 355 -13.15 -13.87 -1.56
N LEU A 356 -13.17 -13.39 -0.33
CA LEU A 356 -11.99 -13.12 0.47
C LEU A 356 -11.87 -14.18 1.56
N ARG A 357 -10.67 -14.72 1.76
CA ARG A 357 -10.42 -15.71 2.81
C ARG A 357 -9.09 -15.45 3.49
N GLU A 358 -9.14 -15.28 4.80
CA GLU A 358 -7.94 -15.23 5.63
C GLU A 358 -7.29 -16.61 5.69
N ILE A 359 -5.96 -16.65 5.55
CA ILE A 359 -5.18 -17.88 5.62
C ILE A 359 -4.50 -17.91 6.99
N PRO A 360 -5.02 -18.69 7.95
CA PRO A 360 -4.44 -18.77 9.28
C PRO A 360 -3.01 -19.32 9.21
N ARG A 361 -2.12 -18.82 10.07
CA ARG A 361 -0.77 -19.36 10.26
C ARG A 361 -0.44 -19.45 11.76
N PRO A 362 -0.25 -20.65 12.31
CA PRO A 362 0.16 -20.84 13.70
C PRO A 362 1.50 -20.11 13.95
N GLY A 363 1.53 -19.30 15.00
CA GLY A 363 2.74 -18.57 15.42
C GLY A 363 3.11 -17.37 14.53
N ALA A 364 2.46 -17.18 13.37
CA ALA A 364 2.68 -15.98 12.57
C ALA A 364 1.81 -14.84 13.09
N GLN A 365 2.44 -13.70 13.31
CA GLN A 365 1.75 -12.48 13.70
C GLN A 365 0.83 -11.97 12.58
N PHE A 366 1.12 -12.26 11.31
CA PHE A 366 0.38 -11.77 10.16
C PHE A 366 -0.14 -12.91 9.28
N THR A 367 -1.42 -12.86 8.94
CA THR A 367 -2.11 -13.81 8.06
C THR A 367 -2.46 -13.12 6.75
N PRO A 368 -2.09 -13.67 5.59
CA PRO A 368 -2.48 -13.09 4.31
C PRO A 368 -3.97 -13.32 4.06
N VAL A 369 -4.58 -12.43 3.26
CA VAL A 369 -5.95 -12.59 2.77
C VAL A 369 -5.89 -12.97 1.30
N ALA A 370 -6.36 -14.17 0.99
CA ALA A 370 -6.50 -14.63 -0.38
C ALA A 370 -7.76 -14.09 -1.04
N VAL A 371 -7.65 -13.81 -2.34
CA VAL A 371 -8.69 -13.24 -3.19
C VAL A 371 -9.07 -14.28 -4.24
N TYR A 372 -10.35 -14.67 -4.26
CA TYR A 372 -10.87 -15.72 -5.14
C TYR A 372 -11.94 -15.17 -6.09
N VAL A 373 -11.84 -15.47 -7.37
CA VAL A 373 -12.87 -15.15 -8.38
C VAL A 373 -13.26 -16.43 -9.10
N GLY A 374 -14.57 -16.71 -9.17
CA GLY A 374 -15.08 -17.99 -9.66
C GLY A 374 -14.50 -19.19 -8.89
N GLY A 375 -14.24 -19.01 -7.59
CA GLY A 375 -13.59 -20.01 -6.74
C GLY A 375 -12.11 -20.24 -7.04
N ARG A 376 -11.46 -19.47 -7.91
CA ARG A 376 -10.01 -19.60 -8.22
C ARG A 376 -9.22 -18.48 -7.57
N LEU A 377 -8.09 -18.82 -6.96
CA LEU A 377 -7.18 -17.83 -6.38
C LEU A 377 -6.60 -16.94 -7.48
N ILE A 378 -6.82 -15.63 -7.37
CA ILE A 378 -6.30 -14.62 -8.31
C ILE A 378 -5.20 -13.74 -7.70
N GLY A 379 -4.96 -13.82 -6.40
CA GLY A 379 -3.91 -13.09 -5.70
C GLY A 379 -4.15 -12.98 -4.21
N LEU A 380 -3.36 -12.12 -3.56
CA LEU A 380 -3.50 -11.79 -2.14
C LEU A 380 -3.84 -10.30 -2.01
N VAL A 381 -4.55 -9.89 -0.96
CA VAL A 381 -4.72 -8.46 -0.67
C VAL A 381 -3.34 -7.86 -0.37
N GLY A 382 -3.02 -6.73 -1.02
CA GLY A 382 -1.76 -6.03 -0.85
C GLY A 382 -1.53 -5.61 0.60
N ALA A 383 -0.27 -5.59 1.04
CA ALA A 383 0.10 -5.42 2.44
C ALA A 383 -0.48 -4.13 3.08
N LEU A 384 -0.58 -3.04 2.31
CA LEU A 384 -1.16 -1.77 2.75
C LEU A 384 -2.64 -1.89 3.14
N TYR A 385 -3.37 -2.84 2.55
CA TYR A 385 -4.82 -2.99 2.68
C TYR A 385 -5.23 -4.25 3.45
N ALA A 386 -4.33 -5.22 3.58
CA ALA A 386 -4.58 -6.51 4.20
C ALA A 386 -5.14 -6.40 5.63
N ASP A 387 -4.75 -5.36 6.36
CA ASP A 387 -5.21 -5.09 7.73
C ASP A 387 -6.68 -4.64 7.79
N ALA A 388 -7.09 -3.78 6.86
CA ALA A 388 -8.48 -3.32 6.77
C ALA A 388 -9.39 -4.48 6.37
N VAL A 389 -8.94 -5.28 5.40
CA VAL A 389 -9.70 -6.41 4.90
C VAL A 389 -9.79 -7.53 5.94
N ARG A 390 -8.73 -7.84 6.70
CA ARG A 390 -8.80 -8.81 7.81
C ARG A 390 -9.74 -8.37 8.91
N ALA A 391 -9.69 -7.08 9.28
CA ALA A 391 -10.58 -6.55 10.30
C ALA A 391 -12.04 -6.77 9.89
N LEU A 392 -12.38 -6.56 8.62
CA LEU A 392 -13.70 -6.84 8.07
C LEU A 392 -14.04 -8.33 8.15
N LEU A 393 -13.15 -9.22 7.68
CA LEU A 393 -13.40 -10.67 7.65
C LEU A 393 -13.63 -11.30 9.03
N ARG A 394 -13.09 -10.69 10.09
CA ARG A 394 -13.19 -11.17 11.46
C ARG A 394 -14.40 -10.64 12.22
N GLU A 395 -15.23 -9.79 11.61
CA GLU A 395 -16.40 -9.25 12.28
C GLU A 395 -17.42 -10.39 12.59
N PRO A 396 -17.93 -10.50 13.83
CA PRO A 396 -18.72 -11.66 14.27
C PRO A 396 -19.91 -12.02 13.37
N HIS A 397 -20.54 -11.02 12.76
CA HIS A 397 -21.66 -11.22 11.84
C HIS A 397 -21.32 -11.96 10.54
N PHE A 398 -20.04 -12.06 10.17
CA PHE A 398 -19.58 -12.84 9.02
C PHE A 398 -19.04 -14.22 9.39
N ALA A 399 -19.09 -14.59 10.68
CA ALA A 399 -18.64 -15.90 11.13
C ALA A 399 -19.41 -17.02 10.40
N GLY A 400 -18.68 -17.90 9.73
CA GLY A 400 -19.25 -19.00 8.93
C GLY A 400 -19.78 -18.61 7.55
N MET A 401 -19.68 -17.34 7.16
CA MET A 401 -20.09 -16.85 5.83
C MET A 401 -18.90 -16.71 4.88
N ALA A 402 -19.16 -16.84 3.58
CA ALA A 402 -18.21 -16.44 2.55
C ALA A 402 -18.36 -14.94 2.30
N VAL A 403 -17.33 -14.15 2.64
CA VAL A 403 -17.36 -12.71 2.42
C VAL A 403 -16.87 -12.40 1.02
N ALA A 404 -17.75 -11.84 0.20
CA ALA A 404 -17.44 -11.36 -1.14
C ALA A 404 -17.38 -9.84 -1.17
N VAL A 405 -16.52 -9.28 -2.02
CA VAL A 405 -16.43 -7.83 -2.25
C VAL A 405 -16.49 -7.56 -3.74
N ARG A 406 -16.92 -6.35 -4.12
CA ARG A 406 -16.79 -5.89 -5.51
C ARG A 406 -15.32 -5.91 -5.90
N CYS A 407 -15.04 -6.42 -7.09
CA CYS A 407 -13.70 -6.60 -7.63
C CYS A 407 -13.70 -6.14 -9.08
N ARG A 408 -12.71 -5.36 -9.47
CA ARG A 408 -12.44 -5.00 -10.86
C ARG A 408 -11.08 -5.57 -11.24
N ILE A 409 -11.04 -6.32 -12.33
CA ILE A 409 -9.82 -6.93 -12.85
C ILE A 409 -9.57 -6.39 -14.25
N TYR A 410 -8.37 -5.86 -14.48
CA TYR A 410 -7.87 -5.55 -15.80
C TYR A 410 -6.73 -6.52 -16.14
N ALA A 411 -6.81 -7.19 -17.28
CA ALA A 411 -5.75 -8.10 -17.74
C ALA A 411 -5.56 -8.01 -19.25
N ARG A 412 -4.31 -8.02 -19.71
CA ARG A 412 -3.92 -8.06 -21.13
C ARG A 412 -2.73 -8.98 -21.35
N GLU A 413 -2.62 -9.53 -22.55
CA GLU A 413 -1.58 -10.48 -22.92
C GLU A 413 -0.48 -9.87 -23.80
N THR A 414 -0.80 -8.81 -24.54
CA THR A 414 0.09 -8.18 -25.52
C THR A 414 0.53 -6.78 -25.03
N PRO A 415 1.84 -6.44 -25.04
CA PRO A 415 3.00 -7.22 -25.51
C PRO A 415 3.54 -8.25 -24.49
N SER A 416 3.00 -8.27 -23.26
CA SER A 416 3.33 -9.23 -22.21
C SER A 416 2.17 -9.33 -21.22
N TRP A 417 1.99 -10.48 -20.56
CA TRP A 417 0.97 -10.66 -19.53
C TRP A 417 1.08 -9.58 -18.44
N THR A 418 0.02 -8.79 -18.28
CA THR A 418 -0.15 -7.88 -17.17
C THR A 418 -1.57 -8.02 -16.65
N ALA A 419 -1.72 -8.13 -15.33
CA ALA A 419 -2.99 -8.13 -14.65
C ALA A 419 -2.91 -7.19 -13.44
N ARG A 420 -4.02 -6.51 -13.14
CA ARG A 420 -4.23 -5.71 -11.93
C ARG A 420 -5.63 -5.98 -11.44
N ALA A 421 -5.79 -6.26 -10.16
CA ALA A 421 -7.10 -6.38 -9.54
C ALA A 421 -7.25 -5.38 -8.39
N THR A 422 -8.44 -4.79 -8.27
CA THR A 422 -8.77 -3.81 -7.24
C THR A 422 -10.11 -4.18 -6.62
N LEU A 423 -10.14 -4.25 -5.29
CA LEU A 423 -11.29 -4.60 -4.49
C LEU A 423 -11.95 -3.33 -3.93
N GLY A 424 -13.27 -3.36 -3.71
CA GLY A 424 -13.99 -2.27 -3.03
C GLY A 424 -14.46 -1.16 -3.97
N PRO A 425 -14.56 0.09 -3.50
CA PRO A 425 -15.01 1.25 -4.28
C PRO A 425 -13.89 1.69 -5.24
N TYR A 426 -13.59 0.83 -6.22
CA TYR A 426 -12.50 1.04 -7.17
C TYR A 426 -12.70 2.29 -8.03
N GLU A 427 -13.91 2.83 -8.13
CA GLU A 427 -14.21 4.07 -8.84
C GLU A 427 -13.39 5.25 -8.32
N ALA A 428 -13.08 5.27 -7.01
CA ALA A 428 -12.26 6.31 -6.38
C ALA A 428 -10.77 6.23 -6.76
N VAL A 429 -10.30 5.08 -7.28
CA VAL A 429 -8.90 4.83 -7.66
C VAL A 429 -8.75 4.67 -9.18
N VAL A 430 -9.82 4.26 -9.86
CA VAL A 430 -9.87 3.91 -11.29
C VAL A 430 -10.24 5.10 -12.17
N ALA A 431 -10.54 6.27 -11.59
CA ALA A 431 -10.76 7.54 -12.33
C ALA A 431 -9.59 8.00 -13.23
N SER A 432 -8.52 7.23 -13.37
CA SER A 432 -7.36 7.56 -14.22
C SER A 432 -6.79 6.40 -15.05
N LEU A 433 -7.38 5.19 -15.06
CA LEU A 433 -6.58 4.00 -15.39
C LEU A 433 -7.19 2.93 -16.29
N ASP A 434 -8.45 3.04 -16.70
CA ASP A 434 -8.99 2.08 -17.66
C ASP A 434 -9.29 2.74 -18.96
N ASP A 435 -8.40 2.52 -19.95
CA ASP A 435 -8.91 2.53 -21.29
C ASP A 435 -8.01 1.95 -22.39
N THR A 436 -8.63 1.34 -23.38
CA THR A 436 -8.18 1.34 -24.77
C THR A 436 -8.04 2.78 -25.33
N GLN A 437 -8.74 3.73 -24.72
CA GLN A 437 -8.52 5.18 -24.78
C GLN A 437 -7.15 5.58 -24.18
N SER A 438 -6.42 4.82 -23.35
CA SER A 438 -5.09 5.25 -22.82
C SER A 438 -4.02 5.38 -23.92
N ALA A 439 -4.18 4.70 -25.06
CA ALA A 439 -3.37 4.97 -26.24
C ALA A 439 -3.93 6.14 -27.08
N ALA A 440 -5.26 6.36 -27.11
CA ALA A 440 -5.90 7.43 -27.86
C ALA A 440 -5.91 8.78 -27.13
N GLU A 441 -6.24 8.84 -25.84
CA GLU A 441 -5.92 9.86 -24.84
C GLU A 441 -4.43 9.95 -24.56
N GLY A 442 -3.66 8.87 -24.61
CA GLY A 442 -2.20 8.99 -24.62
C GLY A 442 -1.74 9.83 -25.81
N ARG A 443 -2.28 9.53 -27.00
CA ARG A 443 -2.07 10.34 -28.22
C ARG A 443 -2.71 11.72 -28.12
N ALA A 444 -3.90 11.87 -27.54
CA ALA A 444 -4.60 13.15 -27.45
C ALA A 444 -3.99 14.06 -26.37
N ASN A 445 -3.60 13.52 -25.22
CA ASN A 445 -2.78 14.22 -24.22
C ASN A 445 -1.39 14.50 -24.76
N GLN A 446 -0.78 13.62 -25.56
CA GLN A 446 0.46 13.95 -26.27
C GLN A 446 0.26 15.10 -27.26
N MET A 447 -0.86 15.14 -27.99
CA MET A 447 -1.21 16.24 -28.91
C MET A 447 -1.49 17.54 -28.15
N ILE A 448 -2.30 17.52 -27.09
CA ILE A 448 -2.60 18.67 -26.23
C ILE A 448 -1.33 19.18 -25.55
N MET A 449 -0.48 18.28 -25.03
CA MET A 449 0.81 18.68 -24.46
C MET A 449 1.77 19.18 -25.53
N ALA A 450 1.73 18.67 -26.77
CA ALA A 450 2.47 19.22 -27.91
C ALA A 450 2.02 20.64 -28.26
N GLU A 451 0.72 20.87 -28.33
CA GLU A 451 0.11 22.18 -28.61
C GLU A 451 0.45 23.19 -27.50
N LEU A 452 0.23 22.85 -26.24
CA LEU A 452 0.61 23.67 -25.08
C LEU A 452 2.13 23.96 -25.04
N ARG A 453 2.97 23.07 -25.58
CA ARG A 453 4.42 23.29 -25.69
C ARG A 453 4.79 24.20 -26.84
N GLU A 454 4.15 24.05 -28.00
CA GLU A 454 4.33 24.98 -29.13
C GLU A 454 3.95 26.41 -28.71
N GLU A 455 2.85 26.55 -27.97
CA GLU A 455 2.44 27.82 -27.35
C GLU A 455 3.49 28.37 -26.38
N ARG A 456 4.05 27.53 -25.48
CA ARG A 456 5.11 27.95 -24.55
C ARG A 456 6.41 28.33 -25.25
N ILE A 457 6.80 27.60 -26.31
CA ILE A 457 7.98 27.93 -27.12
C ILE A 457 7.74 29.25 -27.85
N ALA A 458 6.55 29.45 -28.42
CA ALA A 458 6.16 30.69 -29.09
C ALA A 458 6.09 31.89 -28.14
N ALA A 459 5.68 31.68 -26.88
CA ALA A 459 5.64 32.71 -25.84
C ALA A 459 7.04 33.21 -25.43
N GLY A 460 8.11 32.48 -25.76
CA GLY A 460 9.49 32.87 -25.50
C GLY A 460 9.91 32.82 -24.03
N GLY A 461 11.10 33.37 -23.72
CA GLY A 461 11.63 33.42 -22.35
C GLY A 461 12.42 32.16 -21.92
N ALA A 462 12.61 32.02 -20.61
CA ALA A 462 13.43 30.96 -20.02
C ALA A 462 12.79 29.56 -20.17
N GLU A 463 11.46 29.47 -20.04
CA GLU A 463 10.71 28.22 -20.22
C GLU A 463 10.76 27.71 -21.67
N ALA A 464 10.68 28.61 -22.66
CA ALA A 464 10.83 28.26 -24.08
C ALA A 464 12.22 27.68 -24.40
N ARG A 465 13.27 28.24 -23.80
CA ARG A 465 14.65 27.73 -23.95
C ARG A 465 14.80 26.35 -23.32
N ALA A 466 14.31 26.17 -22.09
CA ALA A 466 14.31 24.85 -21.41
C ALA A 466 13.52 23.79 -22.21
N GLN A 467 12.39 24.18 -22.80
CA GLN A 467 11.59 23.26 -23.62
C GLN A 467 12.27 22.91 -24.95
N THR A 468 13.01 23.85 -25.55
CA THR A 468 13.78 23.61 -26.79
C THR A 468 14.93 22.62 -26.57
N GLU A 469 15.53 22.62 -25.38
CA GLU A 469 16.61 21.68 -25.03
C GLU A 469 16.15 20.21 -24.97
N ARG A 470 14.85 19.98 -24.79
CA ARG A 470 14.22 18.64 -24.73
C ARG A 470 13.88 18.05 -26.09
N LEU A 471 14.02 18.82 -27.17
CA LEU A 471 13.59 18.40 -28.50
C LEU A 471 14.63 17.50 -29.19
N VAL A 472 14.13 16.45 -29.83
CA VAL A 472 14.81 15.50 -30.72
C VAL A 472 13.99 15.41 -31.99
N HIS A 473 14.59 15.78 -33.14
CA HIS A 473 13.90 15.92 -34.44
C HIS A 473 12.56 16.68 -34.36
N GLY A 474 12.52 17.77 -33.61
CA GLY A 474 11.32 18.62 -33.47
C GLY A 474 10.22 18.06 -32.56
N ARG A 475 10.46 16.96 -31.83
CA ARG A 475 9.53 16.38 -30.85
C ARG A 475 10.21 16.20 -29.50
N ASP A 476 9.46 16.24 -28.39
CA ASP A 476 10.05 16.01 -27.06
C ASP A 476 10.58 14.57 -26.96
N PHE A 477 11.74 14.38 -26.31
CA PHE A 477 12.36 13.07 -26.17
C PHE A 477 11.40 11.99 -25.61
N VAL A 478 10.43 12.37 -24.76
CA VAL A 478 9.40 11.47 -24.18
C VAL A 478 8.47 10.85 -25.22
N GLU A 479 8.26 11.52 -26.36
CA GLU A 479 7.36 11.04 -27.42
C GLU A 479 7.97 9.90 -28.24
N TRP A 480 9.29 9.73 -28.21
CA TRP A 480 9.98 8.73 -29.01
C TRP A 480 9.89 7.31 -28.44
N VAL A 481 9.38 7.12 -27.22
CA VAL A 481 9.29 5.81 -26.55
C VAL A 481 8.60 4.76 -27.42
N GLU A 482 7.44 5.07 -28.01
CA GLU A 482 6.69 4.11 -28.84
C GLU A 482 7.37 3.84 -30.18
N ARG A 483 8.00 4.86 -30.79
CA ARG A 483 8.79 4.68 -32.02
C ARG A 483 10.01 3.79 -31.77
N ILE A 484 10.73 4.00 -30.67
CA ILE A 484 11.86 3.16 -30.25
C ILE A 484 11.38 1.72 -30.02
N ARG A 485 10.24 1.53 -29.33
CA ARG A 485 9.65 0.20 -29.13
C ARG A 485 9.29 -0.48 -30.46
N GLN A 486 8.78 0.28 -31.44
CA GLN A 486 8.46 -0.23 -32.77
C GLN A 486 9.73 -0.65 -33.53
N LEU A 487 10.75 0.22 -33.60
CA LEU A 487 12.03 -0.08 -34.25
C LEU A 487 12.67 -1.36 -33.71
N ARG A 488 12.65 -1.54 -32.38
CA ARG A 488 13.17 -2.75 -31.74
C ARG A 488 12.34 -4.01 -32.02
N ARG A 489 11.02 -3.88 -32.20
CA ARG A 489 10.15 -4.99 -32.63
C ARG A 489 10.44 -5.39 -34.06
N ASP A 490 10.72 -4.41 -34.91
CA ASP A 490 11.08 -4.59 -36.33
C ASP A 490 12.54 -5.03 -36.52
N ARG A 491 13.27 -5.30 -35.42
CA ARG A 491 14.70 -5.66 -35.38
C ARG A 491 15.64 -4.63 -36.01
N ASN A 492 15.17 -3.39 -36.15
CA ASN A 492 16.00 -2.27 -36.60
C ASN A 492 16.71 -1.64 -35.39
N ASP A 493 17.58 -2.42 -34.75
CA ASP A 493 18.29 -2.04 -33.52
C ASP A 493 19.29 -0.89 -33.77
N ASP A 494 19.81 -0.73 -35.00
CA ASP A 494 20.75 0.35 -35.35
C ASP A 494 20.06 1.72 -35.39
N GLU A 495 18.92 1.85 -36.08
CA GLU A 495 18.12 3.09 -36.08
C GLU A 495 17.58 3.39 -34.68
N ALA A 496 17.18 2.34 -33.94
CA ALA A 496 16.75 2.51 -32.55
C ALA A 496 17.87 3.05 -31.67
N LEU A 497 19.12 2.60 -31.86
CA LEU A 497 20.27 3.06 -31.09
C LEU A 497 20.58 4.53 -31.37
N VAL A 498 20.56 4.96 -32.65
CA VAL A 498 20.76 6.37 -33.01
C VAL A 498 19.75 7.25 -32.30
N LEU A 499 18.45 6.93 -32.44
CA LEU A 499 17.38 7.69 -31.81
C LEU A 499 17.47 7.67 -30.28
N LEU A 500 17.87 6.55 -29.67
CA LEU A 500 18.09 6.45 -28.24
C LEU A 500 19.23 7.37 -27.77
N MET A 501 20.35 7.45 -28.50
CA MET A 501 21.47 8.32 -28.15
C MET A 501 21.07 9.80 -28.18
N GLU A 502 20.29 10.22 -29.18
CA GLU A 502 19.77 11.59 -29.26
C GLU A 502 18.79 11.90 -28.11
N CYS A 503 17.92 10.94 -27.76
CA CYS A 503 17.02 11.08 -26.60
C CYS A 503 17.79 11.17 -25.28
N ILE A 504 18.89 10.44 -25.13
CA ILE A 504 19.76 10.52 -23.94
C ILE A 504 20.39 11.91 -23.85
N GLU A 505 20.87 12.48 -24.95
CA GLU A 505 21.44 13.83 -24.99
C GLU A 505 20.43 14.92 -24.63
N ALA A 506 19.20 14.82 -25.13
CA ALA A 506 18.13 15.75 -24.74
C ALA A 506 17.77 15.60 -23.26
N ALA A 507 17.63 14.36 -22.78
CA ALA A 507 17.31 14.06 -21.39
C ALA A 507 18.40 14.52 -20.40
N GLU A 508 19.68 14.36 -20.74
CA GLU A 508 20.80 14.82 -19.90
C GLU A 508 20.90 16.34 -19.84
N ARG A 509 20.59 17.05 -20.94
CA ARG A 509 20.52 18.53 -20.96
C ARG A 509 19.39 19.03 -20.05
N ASP A 510 18.19 18.47 -20.20
CA ASP A 510 17.02 18.80 -19.39
C ASP A 510 17.28 18.53 -17.89
N ALA A 511 17.86 17.38 -17.58
CA ALA A 511 18.22 17.02 -16.21
C ALA A 511 19.25 17.99 -15.61
N LYS A 512 20.27 18.38 -16.39
CA LYS A 512 21.29 19.35 -15.96
C LYS A 512 20.70 20.74 -15.72
N ALA A 513 19.81 21.21 -16.59
CA ALA A 513 19.16 22.50 -16.46
C ALA A 513 18.26 22.60 -15.22
N ASN A 514 17.57 21.50 -14.88
CA ASN A 514 16.60 21.47 -13.77
C ASN A 514 17.16 20.88 -12.46
N GLY A 515 18.41 20.40 -12.46
CA GLY A 515 19.02 19.72 -11.30
C GLY A 515 18.36 18.38 -10.99
N TRP A 516 17.78 17.73 -11.99
CA TRP A 516 17.08 16.45 -11.85
C TRP A 516 17.98 15.30 -12.30
N GLN A 517 17.49 14.08 -12.09
CA GLN A 517 18.14 12.90 -12.62
C GLN A 517 17.64 12.62 -14.04
N PRO A 518 18.51 12.31 -15.02
CA PRO A 518 18.07 11.87 -16.32
C PRO A 518 17.26 10.56 -16.23
N PRO A 519 16.15 10.41 -16.98
CA PRO A 519 15.40 9.15 -17.06
C PRO A 519 16.29 7.97 -17.49
N SER A 520 16.35 6.90 -16.69
CA SER A 520 17.24 5.75 -16.94
C SER A 520 16.82 4.91 -18.16
N TRP A 521 15.55 4.96 -18.54
CA TRP A 521 14.98 4.05 -19.54
C TRP A 521 15.72 4.07 -20.89
N TYR A 522 16.06 5.25 -21.42
CA TYR A 522 16.75 5.37 -22.70
C TYR A 522 18.16 4.76 -22.62
N THR A 523 18.90 5.09 -21.58
CA THR A 523 20.23 4.52 -21.29
C THR A 523 20.18 3.01 -21.16
N GLU A 524 19.18 2.47 -20.46
CA GLU A 524 18.99 1.02 -20.32
C GLU A 524 18.73 0.35 -21.67
N GLN A 525 17.87 0.91 -22.52
CA GLN A 525 17.58 0.33 -23.83
C GLN A 525 18.79 0.40 -24.76
N ALA A 526 19.51 1.52 -24.79
CA ALA A 526 20.74 1.66 -25.58
C ALA A 526 21.83 0.70 -25.11
N ALA A 527 22.01 0.54 -23.79
CA ALA A 527 22.92 -0.45 -23.23
C ALA A 527 22.53 -1.89 -23.60
N ILE A 528 21.23 -2.22 -23.72
CA ILE A 528 20.79 -3.54 -24.20
C ILE A 528 21.18 -3.74 -25.67
N ILE A 529 21.00 -2.75 -26.53
CA ILE A 529 21.35 -2.84 -27.95
C ILE A 529 22.86 -2.99 -28.14
N LEU A 530 23.66 -2.11 -27.51
CA LEU A 530 25.13 -2.18 -27.56
C LEU A 530 25.66 -3.55 -27.13
N ARG A 531 25.07 -4.12 -26.09
CA ARG A 531 25.40 -5.47 -25.63
C ARG A 531 25.04 -6.57 -26.63
N LYS A 532 23.90 -6.46 -27.33
CA LYS A 532 23.50 -7.41 -28.37
C LYS A 532 24.44 -7.35 -29.58
N GLN A 533 24.89 -6.15 -29.95
CA GLN A 533 25.86 -5.91 -31.02
C GLN A 533 27.30 -6.35 -30.64
N GLY A 534 27.53 -6.77 -29.39
CA GLY A 534 28.87 -7.13 -28.90
C GLY A 534 29.77 -5.92 -28.60
N ASN A 535 29.26 -4.69 -28.71
CA ASN A 535 29.98 -3.45 -28.40
C ASN A 535 30.03 -3.20 -26.88
N LEU A 536 30.78 -4.04 -26.18
CA LEU A 536 30.94 -3.96 -24.71
C LEU A 536 31.63 -2.66 -24.26
N ALA A 537 32.56 -2.13 -25.06
CA ALA A 537 33.21 -0.86 -24.77
C ALA A 537 32.21 0.31 -24.83
N GLY A 538 31.33 0.31 -25.83
CA GLY A 538 30.22 1.25 -25.93
C GLY A 538 29.22 1.12 -24.77
N GLU A 539 28.85 -0.10 -24.37
CA GLU A 539 27.97 -0.32 -23.21
C GLU A 539 28.59 0.29 -21.94
N VAL A 540 29.88 0.07 -21.69
CA VAL A 540 30.59 0.63 -20.52
C VAL A 540 30.63 2.16 -20.57
N ALA A 541 31.05 2.74 -21.69
CA ALA A 541 31.16 4.19 -21.84
C ALA A 541 29.80 4.88 -21.66
N LEU A 542 28.72 4.30 -22.17
CA LEU A 542 27.37 4.82 -22.02
C LEU A 542 26.90 4.81 -20.56
N LEU A 543 27.10 3.69 -19.85
CA LEU A 543 26.68 3.57 -18.46
C LEU A 543 27.50 4.49 -17.53
N GLU A 544 28.80 4.67 -17.81
CA GLU A 544 29.66 5.63 -17.10
C GLU A 544 29.20 7.08 -17.31
N ARG A 545 28.91 7.45 -18.56
CA ARG A 545 28.37 8.77 -18.91
C ARG A 545 27.09 9.08 -18.15
N PHE A 546 26.14 8.14 -18.13
CA PHE A 546 24.88 8.32 -17.41
C PHE A 546 25.07 8.49 -15.90
N LEU A 547 25.93 7.67 -15.27
CA LEU A 547 26.21 7.80 -13.84
C LEU A 547 26.88 9.14 -13.50
N ALA A 548 27.74 9.66 -14.39
CA ALA A 548 28.34 10.99 -14.22
C ALA A 548 27.31 12.13 -14.37
N ALA A 549 26.24 11.92 -15.13
CA ALA A 549 25.14 12.88 -15.27
C ALA A 549 24.13 12.81 -14.11
N CYS A 550 24.19 11.79 -13.24
CA CYS A 550 23.27 11.64 -12.12
C CYS A 550 23.77 12.38 -10.86
N PRO A 551 22.86 12.98 -10.08
CA PRO A 551 23.19 13.54 -8.76
C PRO A 551 23.78 12.48 -7.80
N ALA A 552 24.79 12.86 -7.01
CA ALA A 552 25.49 11.94 -6.10
C ALA A 552 24.64 11.43 -4.93
N ASP A 553 23.58 12.16 -4.56
CA ASP A 553 22.62 11.83 -3.51
C ASP A 553 21.58 10.78 -3.94
N ARG A 554 21.49 10.47 -5.25
CA ARG A 554 20.50 9.54 -5.83
C ARG A 554 21.18 8.33 -6.50
N PRO A 555 21.58 7.30 -5.73
CA PRO A 555 22.31 6.16 -6.25
C PRO A 555 21.49 5.35 -7.27
N GLN A 556 22.08 5.10 -8.44
CA GLN A 556 21.47 4.31 -9.51
C GLN A 556 21.90 2.84 -9.40
N VAL A 557 21.19 2.11 -8.53
CA VAL A 557 21.55 0.73 -8.16
C VAL A 557 21.60 -0.20 -9.38
N ASP A 558 20.55 -0.21 -10.22
CA ASP A 558 20.46 -1.11 -11.38
C ASP A 558 21.53 -0.81 -12.44
N ILE A 559 21.76 0.48 -12.73
CA ILE A 559 22.77 0.92 -13.70
C ILE A 559 24.18 0.63 -13.19
N SER A 560 24.44 0.86 -11.89
CA SER A 560 25.73 0.56 -11.27
C SER A 560 26.02 -0.95 -11.30
N GLU A 561 25.03 -1.78 -10.96
CA GLU A 561 25.15 -3.24 -11.06
C GLU A 561 25.46 -3.68 -12.50
N ARG A 562 24.81 -3.05 -13.48
CA ARG A 562 25.02 -3.33 -14.90
C ARG A 562 26.41 -2.92 -15.38
N LEU A 563 26.90 -1.75 -14.99
CA LEU A 563 28.23 -1.26 -15.35
C LEU A 563 29.31 -2.22 -14.87
N ILE A 564 29.20 -2.71 -13.64
CA ILE A 564 30.12 -3.71 -13.09
C ILE A 564 30.13 -4.99 -13.94
N LYS A 565 28.94 -5.48 -14.32
CA LYS A 565 28.81 -6.66 -15.20
C LYS A 565 29.40 -6.40 -16.59
N ALA A 566 29.21 -5.22 -17.15
CA ALA A 566 29.73 -4.83 -18.46
C ALA A 566 31.27 -4.75 -18.45
N ARG A 567 31.85 -4.09 -17.45
CA ARG A 567 33.32 -4.03 -17.24
C ARG A 567 33.94 -5.42 -17.10
N ALA A 568 33.32 -6.30 -16.31
CA ALA A 568 33.79 -7.67 -16.11
C ALA A 568 33.73 -8.53 -17.39
N LYS A 569 32.76 -8.26 -18.27
CA LYS A 569 32.71 -8.91 -19.59
C LYS A 569 33.77 -8.37 -20.54
N LEU A 570 33.95 -7.05 -20.55
CA LEU A 570 34.95 -6.40 -21.38
C LEU A 570 36.37 -6.87 -21.03
N SER A 571 36.70 -7.02 -19.74
CA SER A 571 38.00 -7.55 -19.33
C SER A 571 38.24 -8.98 -19.80
N ARG A 572 37.22 -9.86 -19.71
CA ARG A 572 37.27 -11.24 -20.20
C ARG A 572 37.31 -11.38 -21.72
N ALA A 573 36.92 -10.34 -22.46
CA ALA A 573 37.01 -10.33 -23.93
C ALA A 573 38.39 -9.85 -24.41
N LYS A 574 39.15 -9.16 -23.54
CA LYS A 574 40.49 -8.62 -23.84
C LYS A 574 41.64 -9.53 -23.42
N GLY A 575 41.42 -10.39 -22.43
CA GLY A 575 42.36 -11.44 -22.02
C GLY A 575 41.92 -12.77 -22.58
#